data_AF-A0A0S2K3R7-F1
#
_entry.id   AF-A0A0S2K3R7-F1
#
_cell.length_a   1.000
_cell.length_b   1.000
_cell.length_c   1.000
_cell.angle_alpha   90.00
_cell.angle_beta   90.00
_cell.angle_gamma   90.00
#
_symmetry.space_group_name_H-M   'P 1'
#
loop_
_entity.id
_entity.type
_entity.pdbx_description
1 polymer ?
#
loop_
_entity_poly.entity_id
_entity_poly.type
_entity_poly.pdbx_seq_one_letter_code
_entity_poly.pdbx_strand_id
1 'polypeptide(L)'
;MWHGDKLRTSRIVKYTFIMFVLLTALSTFTSVVIGVDNLAALSFGEYFTYQLMPPSLLAVAMYALMAKRDSAKAWRYTASVFLFGFSMGMLILSLLMQELYIPPTWFVELPLSVASAIVGTLIGIKCSIKSASAT
;
A
#
# COMPACT_ATOMS: atom_id res chain seq x y z
N MET A 1 -31.63 -0.34 3.21
CA MET A 1 -30.50 -0.18 2.26
C MET A 1 -29.28 0.53 2.84
N TRP A 2 -29.43 1.44 3.82
CA TRP A 2 -28.35 2.29 4.36
C TRP A 2 -27.29 1.63 5.29
N HIS A 3 -27.62 0.52 5.96
CA HIS A 3 -26.71 -0.13 6.92
C HIS A 3 -25.58 -0.92 6.24
N GLY A 4 -25.83 -1.46 5.05
CA GLY A 4 -24.85 -2.27 4.31
C GLY A 4 -23.67 -1.46 3.78
N ASP A 5 -23.90 -0.21 3.38
CA ASP A 5 -22.86 0.65 2.81
C ASP A 5 -21.99 1.31 3.88
N LYS A 6 -22.54 1.71 5.05
CA LYS A 6 -21.72 2.21 6.17
C LYS A 6 -20.68 1.18 6.65
N LEU A 7 -21.05 -0.10 6.72
CA LEU A 7 -20.14 -1.19 7.10
C LEU A 7 -19.05 -1.46 6.04
N ARG A 8 -19.28 -1.06 4.79
CA ARG A 8 -18.32 -1.23 3.67
C ARG A 8 -17.34 -0.07 3.59
N THR A 9 -17.83 1.16 3.69
CA THR A 9 -16.97 2.36 3.76
C THR A 9 -16.07 2.33 5.00
N SER A 10 -16.60 1.91 6.15
CA SER A 10 -15.79 1.72 7.37
C SER A 10 -14.65 0.72 7.17
N ARG A 11 -14.85 -0.34 6.38
CA ARG A 11 -13.80 -1.30 6.08
C ARG A 11 -12.70 -0.69 5.20
N ILE A 12 -13.06 0.05 4.16
CA ILE A 12 -12.09 0.73 3.28
C ILE A 12 -11.20 1.66 4.12
N VAL A 13 -11.80 2.54 4.92
CA VAL A 13 -11.06 3.48 5.77
C VAL A 13 -10.14 2.75 6.74
N LYS A 14 -10.62 1.67 7.38
CA LYS A 14 -9.79 0.86 8.28
C LYS A 14 -8.60 0.23 7.56
N TYR A 15 -8.81 -0.38 6.40
CA TYR A 15 -7.71 -0.99 5.64
C TYR A 15 -6.71 0.04 5.15
N THR A 16 -7.17 1.18 4.63
CA THR A 16 -6.27 2.26 4.23
C THR A 16 -5.47 2.78 5.40
N PHE A 17 -6.10 2.99 6.56
CA PHE A 17 -5.39 3.47 7.75
C PHE A 17 -4.36 2.45 8.26
N ILE A 18 -4.71 1.16 8.32
CA ILE A 18 -3.77 0.11 8.71
C ILE A 18 -2.63 0.00 7.70
N MET A 19 -2.92 0.05 6.39
CA MET A 19 -1.88 0.06 5.34
C MET A 19 -0.95 1.25 5.51
N PHE A 20 -1.51 2.44 5.69
CA PHE A 20 -0.74 3.65 5.89
C PHE A 20 0.20 3.51 7.09
N VAL A 21 -0.33 3.17 8.27
CA VAL A 21 0.47 3.02 9.50
C VAL A 21 1.58 1.97 9.34
N LEU A 22 1.27 0.80 8.78
CA LEU A 22 2.25 -0.28 8.63
C LEU A 22 3.33 0.05 7.59
N LEU A 23 2.96 0.64 6.45
CA LEU A 23 3.92 1.03 5.42
C LEU A 23 4.82 2.17 5.91
N THR A 24 4.26 3.18 6.58
CA THR A 24 5.03 4.25 7.20
C THR A 24 5.95 3.71 8.29
N ALA A 25 5.45 2.88 9.21
CA ALA A 25 6.27 2.32 10.27
C ALA A 25 7.44 1.49 9.73
N LEU A 26 7.19 0.66 8.70
CA LEU A 26 8.25 -0.14 8.09
C LEU A 26 9.28 0.74 7.38
N SER A 27 8.84 1.75 6.61
CA SER A 27 9.73 2.68 5.93
C SER A 27 10.56 3.54 6.89
N THR A 28 9.96 3.98 8.00
CA THR A 28 10.69 4.68 9.06
C THR A 28 11.68 3.75 9.74
N PHE A 29 11.29 2.50 10.02
CA PHE A 29 12.18 1.51 10.61
C PHE A 29 13.40 1.23 9.72
N THR A 30 13.21 0.99 8.41
CA THR A 30 14.33 0.78 7.48
C THR A 30 15.24 2.00 7.42
N SER A 31 14.66 3.21 7.43
CA SER A 31 15.42 4.46 7.44
C SER A 31 16.27 4.64 8.70
N VAL A 32 15.72 4.29 9.87
CA VAL A 32 16.46 4.36 11.15
C VAL A 32 17.57 3.32 11.20
N VAL A 33 17.32 2.10 10.74
CA VAL A 33 18.33 1.01 10.75
C VAL A 33 19.51 1.31 9.83
N ILE A 34 19.27 1.94 8.67
CA ILE A 34 20.32 2.27 7.70
C ILE A 34 21.05 3.58 8.08
N GLY A 35 20.38 4.45 8.84
CA GLY A 35 20.85 5.78 9.16
C GLY A 35 20.38 6.78 8.09
N VAL A 36 19.68 7.83 8.52
CA VAL A 36 19.07 8.83 7.61
C VAL A 36 20.12 9.51 6.74
N ASP A 37 21.31 9.76 7.27
CA ASP A 37 22.42 10.38 6.52
C ASP A 37 22.97 9.45 5.42
N ASN A 38 22.90 8.14 5.64
CA ASN A 38 23.34 7.15 4.67
C ASN A 38 22.32 6.97 3.55
N LEU A 39 21.02 7.27 3.76
CA LEU A 39 19.97 7.13 2.74
C LEU A 39 20.27 8.00 1.51
N ALA A 40 20.75 9.22 1.71
CA ALA A 40 21.06 10.16 0.63
C ALA A 40 22.28 9.71 -0.19
N ALA A 41 23.13 8.85 0.37
CA ALA A 41 24.33 8.32 -0.27
C ALA A 41 24.10 6.95 -0.94
N LEU A 42 22.91 6.34 -0.80
CA LEU A 42 22.61 5.04 -1.39
C LEU A 42 22.60 5.14 -2.91
N SER A 43 23.18 4.13 -3.56
CA SER A 43 22.94 3.92 -4.98
C SER A 43 21.47 3.58 -5.24
N PHE A 44 21.00 3.79 -6.47
CA PHE A 44 19.61 3.47 -6.84
C PHE A 44 19.23 2.02 -6.52
N GLY A 45 20.14 1.07 -6.75
CA GLY A 45 19.91 -0.35 -6.46
C GLY A 45 19.71 -0.60 -4.96
N GLU A 46 20.53 0.02 -4.12
CA GLU A 46 20.41 -0.10 -2.67
C GLU A 46 19.15 0.60 -2.15
N TYR A 47 18.83 1.79 -2.67
CA TYR A 47 17.57 2.46 -2.35
C TYR A 47 16.37 1.58 -2.71
N PHE A 48 16.38 0.96 -3.89
CA PHE A 48 15.32 0.06 -4.30
C PHE A 48 15.19 -1.15 -3.36
N THR A 49 16.31 -1.82 -3.06
CA THR A 49 16.31 -3.02 -2.22
C THR A 49 15.93 -2.72 -0.77
N TYR A 50 16.38 -1.61 -0.21
CA TYR A 50 16.22 -1.35 1.22
C TYR A 50 15.03 -0.45 1.57
N GLN A 51 14.68 0.50 0.70
CA GLN A 51 13.59 1.45 0.96
C GLN A 51 12.31 1.12 0.21
N LEU A 52 12.40 0.62 -1.02
CA LEU A 52 11.21 0.37 -1.85
C LEU A 52 10.68 -1.05 -1.72
N MET A 53 11.55 -2.05 -1.78
CA MET A 53 11.15 -3.46 -1.81
C MET A 53 10.40 -3.91 -0.54
N PRO A 54 10.85 -3.60 0.70
CA PRO A 54 10.17 -4.11 1.89
C PRO A 54 8.74 -3.58 2.05
N PRO A 55 8.47 -2.26 1.93
CA PRO A 55 7.10 -1.74 1.92
C PRO A 55 6.26 -2.28 0.77
N SER A 56 6.85 -2.49 -0.41
CA SER A 56 6.13 -3.04 -1.57
C SER A 56 5.64 -4.47 -1.34
N LEU A 57 6.50 -5.33 -0.78
CA LEU A 57 6.12 -6.72 -0.43
C LEU A 57 5.01 -6.74 0.63
N LEU A 58 5.10 -5.85 1.63
CA LEU A 58 4.06 -5.69 2.62
C LEU A 58 2.74 -5.22 1.97
N ALA A 59 2.80 -4.25 1.06
CA ALA A 59 1.62 -3.79 0.32
C ALA A 59 0.97 -4.93 -0.48
N VAL A 60 1.77 -5.74 -1.19
CA VAL A 60 1.30 -6.95 -1.90
C VAL A 60 0.56 -7.88 -0.95
N ALA A 61 1.15 -8.19 0.21
CA ALA A 61 0.53 -9.07 1.20
C ALA A 61 -0.80 -8.52 1.72
N MET A 62 -0.87 -7.21 1.98
CA MET A 62 -2.07 -6.55 2.47
C MET A 62 -3.19 -6.52 1.43
N TYR A 63 -2.89 -6.18 0.17
CA TYR A 63 -3.86 -6.25 -0.93
C TYR A 63 -4.33 -7.69 -1.17
N ALA A 64 -3.44 -8.69 -1.05
CA ALA A 64 -3.82 -10.09 -1.15
C ALA A 64 -4.78 -10.53 -0.04
N LEU A 65 -4.50 -10.17 1.22
CA LEU A 65 -5.38 -10.47 2.34
C LEU A 65 -6.74 -9.79 2.19
N MET A 66 -6.75 -8.55 1.70
CA MET A 66 -7.98 -7.81 1.42
C MET A 66 -8.80 -8.48 0.32
N ALA A 67 -8.18 -8.75 -0.82
CA ALA A 67 -8.84 -9.35 -1.98
C ALA A 67 -9.32 -10.79 -1.71
N LYS A 68 -8.61 -11.55 -0.87
CA LYS A 68 -9.03 -12.89 -0.44
C LYS A 68 -10.36 -12.87 0.32
N ARG A 69 -10.63 -11.82 1.11
CA ARG A 69 -11.83 -11.71 1.96
C ARG A 69 -13.10 -11.38 1.17
N ASP A 70 -13.01 -10.66 0.06
CA ASP A 70 -14.16 -10.27 -0.77
C ASP A 70 -13.75 -10.28 -2.25
N SER A 71 -13.52 -11.47 -2.81
CA SER A 71 -12.99 -11.66 -4.15
C SER A 71 -13.90 -11.13 -5.25
N ALA A 72 -15.22 -11.19 -5.05
CA ALA A 72 -16.22 -10.66 -5.99
C ALA A 72 -16.11 -9.13 -6.20
N LYS A 73 -15.58 -8.40 -5.21
CA LYS A 73 -15.43 -6.94 -5.25
C LYS A 73 -13.98 -6.47 -5.10
N ALA A 74 -13.03 -7.40 -5.15
CA ALA A 74 -11.62 -7.15 -4.85
C ALA A 74 -11.07 -5.93 -5.62
N TRP A 75 -11.30 -5.85 -6.92
CA TRP A 75 -10.83 -4.73 -7.75
C TRP A 75 -11.38 -3.37 -7.35
N ARG A 76 -12.68 -3.29 -7.00
CA ARG A 76 -13.30 -2.03 -6.55
C ARG A 76 -12.69 -1.59 -5.21
N TYR A 77 -12.48 -2.54 -4.32
CA TYR A 77 -11.87 -2.31 -3.02
C TYR A 77 -10.40 -1.89 -3.13
N THR A 78 -9.60 -2.59 -3.93
CA THR A 78 -8.22 -2.24 -4.23
C THR A 78 -8.12 -0.84 -4.80
N ALA A 79 -8.91 -0.51 -5.83
CA ALA A 79 -8.91 0.82 -6.44
C ALA A 79 -9.26 1.92 -5.42
N SER A 80 -10.28 1.68 -4.58
CA SER A 80 -10.70 2.64 -3.55
C SER A 80 -9.62 2.84 -2.48
N VAL A 81 -9.03 1.76 -1.97
CA VAL A 81 -7.96 1.82 -0.96
C VAL A 81 -6.71 2.46 -1.53
N PHE A 82 -6.34 2.13 -2.77
CA PHE A 82 -5.20 2.72 -3.47
C PHE A 82 -5.38 4.22 -3.66
N LEU A 83 -6.50 4.66 -4.25
CA LEU A 83 -6.75 6.09 -4.49
C LEU A 83 -6.81 6.87 -3.18
N PHE A 84 -7.55 6.36 -2.19
CA PHE A 84 -7.67 7.03 -0.89
C PHE A 84 -6.32 7.08 -0.16
N GLY A 85 -5.55 5.98 -0.18
CA GLY A 85 -4.23 5.90 0.42
C GLY A 85 -3.21 6.81 -0.27
N PHE A 86 -3.22 6.86 -1.60
CA PHE A 86 -2.35 7.73 -2.38
C PHE A 86 -2.65 9.21 -2.10
N SER A 87 -3.92 9.63 -2.17
CA SER A 87 -4.32 11.00 -1.83
C SER A 87 -3.99 11.36 -0.39
N MET A 88 -4.25 10.46 0.56
CA MET A 88 -3.91 10.67 1.97
C MET A 88 -2.40 10.82 2.17
N GLY A 89 -1.58 9.96 1.55
CA GLY A 89 -0.13 10.03 1.62
C GLY A 89 0.41 11.35 1.06
N MET A 90 -0.06 11.76 -0.12
CA MET A 90 0.29 13.04 -0.73
C MET A 90 -0.09 14.24 0.15
N LEU A 91 -1.29 14.22 0.74
CA LEU A 91 -1.73 15.28 1.66
C LEU A 91 -0.86 15.35 2.91
N ILE A 92 -0.57 14.21 3.55
CA ILE A 92 0.26 14.17 4.76
C ILE A 92 1.68 14.63 4.47
N LEU A 93 2.28 14.17 3.36
CA LEU A 93 3.61 14.61 2.94
C LEU A 93 3.65 16.11 2.65
N SER A 94 2.62 16.64 1.98
CA SER A 94 2.54 18.08 1.68
C SER A 94 2.37 18.91 2.96
N LEU A 95 1.56 18.45 3.91
CA LEU A 95 1.41 19.09 5.21
C LEU A 95 2.72 19.08 6.02
N LEU A 96 3.46 17.97 5.96
CA LEU A 96 4.72 17.82 6.67
C LEU A 96 5.82 18.74 6.11
N MET A 97 5.88 18.88 4.78
CA MET A 97 6.84 19.75 4.10
C MET A 97 6.38 21.21 4.01
N GLN A 98 5.16 21.51 4.47
CA GLN A 98 4.50 22.83 4.36
C GLN A 98 4.37 23.37 2.93
N GLU A 99 4.58 22.52 1.92
CA GLU A 99 4.52 22.84 0.49
C GLU A 99 3.96 21.64 -0.29
N LEU A 100 3.55 21.85 -1.54
CA LEU A 100 3.14 20.76 -2.42
C LEU A 100 4.37 19.91 -2.79
N TYR A 101 4.66 18.90 -1.97
CA TYR A 101 5.83 18.06 -2.14
C TYR A 101 5.55 16.88 -3.07
N ILE A 102 6.30 16.82 -4.16
CA ILE A 102 6.33 15.66 -5.06
C ILE A 102 7.71 14.99 -4.87
N PRO A 103 7.77 13.75 -4.35
CA PRO A 103 9.03 13.06 -4.15
C PRO A 103 9.82 12.97 -5.46
N PRO A 104 11.14 13.22 -5.47
CA PRO A 104 11.93 13.12 -6.70
C PRO A 104 11.89 11.71 -7.32
N THR A 105 11.64 10.69 -6.51
CA THR A 105 11.51 9.27 -6.87
C THR A 105 10.09 8.84 -7.26
N TRP A 106 9.15 9.78 -7.41
CA TRP A 106 7.72 9.48 -7.68
C TRP A 106 7.52 8.58 -8.91
N PHE A 107 8.38 8.72 -9.93
CA PHE A 107 8.30 7.97 -11.18
C PHE A 107 8.62 6.48 -11.02
N VAL A 108 9.26 6.07 -9.92
CA VAL A 108 9.51 4.66 -9.58
C VAL A 108 8.50 4.18 -8.53
N GLU A 109 8.24 5.00 -7.52
CA GLU A 109 7.36 4.66 -6.41
C GLU A 109 5.91 4.44 -6.84
N LEU A 110 5.41 5.29 -7.74
CA LEU A 110 4.03 5.20 -8.21
C LEU A 110 3.79 3.93 -9.04
N PRO A 111 4.58 3.62 -10.10
CA PRO A 111 4.42 2.34 -10.81
C PRO A 111 4.59 1.12 -9.91
N LEU A 112 5.52 1.15 -8.96
CA LEU A 112 5.75 0.05 -8.03
C LEU A 112 4.55 -0.16 -7.08
N SER A 113 3.94 0.92 -6.61
CA SER A 113 2.72 0.87 -5.79
C SER A 113 1.54 0.28 -6.58
N VAL A 114 1.37 0.70 -7.84
CA VAL A 114 0.34 0.15 -8.74
C VAL A 114 0.58 -1.34 -8.99
N ALA A 115 1.82 -1.73 -9.29
CA ALA A 115 2.19 -3.13 -9.49
C ALA A 115 1.91 -3.97 -8.23
N SER A 116 2.25 -3.45 -7.05
CA SER A 116 1.99 -4.10 -5.77
C SER A 116 0.50 -4.32 -5.53
N ALA A 117 -0.33 -3.31 -5.84
CA ALA A 117 -1.78 -3.41 -5.74
C ALA A 117 -2.36 -4.48 -6.69
N ILE A 118 -1.92 -4.49 -7.95
CA ILE A 118 -2.36 -5.47 -8.95
C ILE A 118 -1.95 -6.89 -8.54
N VAL A 119 -0.67 -7.11 -8.25
CA VAL A 119 -0.12 -8.42 -7.89
C VAL A 119 -0.78 -8.95 -6.62
N GLY A 120 -0.88 -8.13 -5.57
CA GLY A 120 -1.55 -8.51 -4.34
C GLY A 120 -3.00 -8.90 -4.59
N THR A 121 -3.74 -8.09 -5.36
CA THR A 121 -5.15 -8.38 -5.68
C THR A 121 -5.33 -9.71 -6.42
N LEU A 122 -4.49 -9.97 -7.43
CA LEU A 122 -4.52 -11.23 -8.20
C LEU A 122 -4.24 -12.44 -7.31
N ILE A 123 -3.23 -12.35 -6.43
CA ILE A 123 -2.90 -13.40 -5.46
C ILE A 123 -4.10 -13.65 -4.55
N GLY A 124 -4.70 -12.61 -3.99
CA GLY A 124 -5.84 -12.71 -3.09
C GLY A 124 -7.06 -13.37 -3.74
N ILE A 125 -7.40 -12.97 -4.98
CA ILE A 125 -8.49 -13.59 -5.76
C ILE A 125 -8.20 -15.08 -5.99
N LYS A 126 -6.99 -15.43 -6.46
CA LYS A 126 -6.60 -16.83 -6.71
C LYS A 126 -6.68 -17.67 -5.44
N CYS A 127 -6.23 -17.14 -4.30
CA CYS A 127 -6.33 -17.81 -3.00
C CYS A 127 -7.79 -18.01 -2.54
N SER A 128 -8.67 -17.05 -2.80
CA SER A 128 -10.10 -17.17 -2.49
C SER A 128 -10.76 -18.30 -3.29
N ILE A 129 -10.52 -18.35 -4.61
CA ILE A 129 -11.06 -19.40 -5.48
C ILE A 129 -10.60 -20.78 -5.03
N LYS A 130 -9.29 -20.96 -4.75
CA LYS A 130 -8.74 -22.22 -4.25
C LYS A 130 -9.37 -22.66 -2.92
N SER A 131 -9.69 -21.71 -2.05
CA SER A 131 -10.30 -22.02 -0.74
C SER A 131 -11.75 -22.47 -0.90
N ALA A 132 -12.48 -21.94 -1.89
CA ALA A 132 -13.87 -22.30 -2.17
C ALA A 132 -14.01 -23.66 -2.87
N SER A 133 -13.00 -24.09 -3.64
CA SER A 133 -12.99 -25.42 -4.28
C SER A 133 -12.58 -26.56 -3.33
N ALA A 134 -12.11 -26.25 -2.13
CA ALA A 134 -11.65 -27.21 -1.13
C ALA A 134 -12.70 -27.52 -0.03
N THR A 135 -13.87 -26.87 -0.10
CA THR A 135 -15.03 -27.06 0.76
C THR A 135 -16.18 -27.65 -0.03
#